data_AF-A0A9P6WGB7-F1
#
_entry.id   AF-A0A9P6WGB7-F1
#
_cell.length_a   1.000
_cell.length_b   1.000
_cell.length_c   1.000
_cell.angle_alpha   90.00
_cell.angle_beta   90.00
_cell.angle_gamma   90.00
#
_symmetry.space_group_name_H-M   'P 1'
#
loop_
_entity.id
_entity.type
_entity.pdbx_description
1 polymer ?
#
loop_
_entity_poly.entity_id
_entity_poly.type
_entity_poly.pdbx_seq_one_letter_code
_entity_poly.pdbx_strand_id
1 'polypeptide(L)'
;CFESSAISGLTYDNTYTYQSSGYCEGKCQGNYVIALTGGDQCYCGSNLDQSAQVDSSNCELPCSGYPSDICGGDGYYMVYIDDSITPSSIVSSSS
;
A
#
# COMPACT_ATOMS: atom_id res chain seq x y z
N CYS A 1 6.46 -6.60 -2.24
CA CYS A 1 6.49 -6.96 -0.81
C CYS A 1 7.70 -6.27 -0.20
N PHE A 2 7.53 -5.66 0.97
CA PHE A 2 8.58 -4.87 1.60
C PHE A 2 8.55 -5.07 3.11
N GLU A 3 9.71 -5.16 3.75
CA GLU A 3 9.77 -5.18 5.21
C GLU A 3 9.32 -3.83 5.78
N SER A 4 8.60 -3.85 6.89
CA SER A 4 8.07 -2.64 7.50
C SER A 4 9.12 -1.63 7.94
N SER A 5 10.32 -2.11 8.27
CA SER A 5 11.49 -1.29 8.62
C SER A 5 12.16 -0.64 7.40
N ALA A 6 11.94 -1.18 6.19
CA ALA A 6 12.64 -0.78 4.99
C ALA A 6 11.92 0.33 4.21
N ILE A 7 10.63 0.56 4.47
CA ILE A 7 9.88 1.69 3.91
C ILE A 7 9.75 2.79 4.96
N SER A 8 10.16 4.00 4.59
CA SER A 8 9.90 5.23 5.36
C SER A 8 8.88 6.11 4.63
N GLY A 9 8.11 6.91 5.37
CA GLY A 9 7.16 7.86 4.78
C GLY A 9 5.79 7.27 4.44
N LEU A 10 5.48 6.07 4.93
CA LEU A 10 4.11 5.58 5.01
C LEU A 10 3.40 6.20 6.21
N THR A 11 2.17 6.65 5.99
CA THR A 11 1.27 7.17 7.02
C THR A 11 0.11 6.20 7.15
N TYR A 12 -0.21 5.80 8.38
CA TYR A 12 -1.40 5.00 8.65
C TYR A 12 -2.64 5.79 8.29
N ASP A 13 -3.52 5.21 7.48
CA ASP A 13 -4.82 5.80 7.17
C ASP A 13 -5.90 5.20 8.06
N ASN A 14 -6.17 3.91 7.90
CA ASN A 14 -7.21 3.24 8.66
C ASN A 14 -7.04 1.71 8.73
N THR A 15 -7.82 1.09 9.61
CA THR A 15 -8.08 -0.36 9.63
C THR A 15 -9.52 -0.59 9.18
N TYR A 16 -9.77 -1.67 8.43
CA TYR A 16 -11.11 -2.00 7.97
C TYR A 16 -11.40 -3.50 7.98
N THR A 17 -12.56 -3.90 8.51
CA THR A 17 -12.95 -5.32 8.63
C THR A 17 -13.27 -5.98 7.28
N TYR A 18 -13.58 -5.19 6.24
CA TYR A 18 -13.78 -5.66 4.86
C TYR A 18 -12.70 -5.07 3.95
N GLN A 19 -11.45 -5.15 4.41
CA GLN A 19 -10.29 -4.66 3.69
C GLN A 19 -10.12 -5.35 2.35
N SER A 20 -9.66 -4.58 1.36
CA SER A 20 -9.24 -5.05 0.05
C SER A 20 -8.20 -4.09 -0.52
N SER A 21 -7.50 -4.52 -1.57
CA SER A 21 -6.58 -3.65 -2.30
C SER A 21 -7.30 -2.38 -2.78
N GLY A 22 -8.43 -2.56 -3.47
CA GLY A 22 -9.24 -1.46 -4.01
C GLY A 22 -9.85 -0.53 -2.95
N TYR A 23 -10.20 -1.02 -1.76
CA TYR A 23 -10.66 -0.14 -0.68
C TYR A 23 -9.54 0.79 -0.23
N CYS A 24 -8.34 0.26 0.02
CA CYS A 24 -7.20 1.04 0.46
C CYS A 24 -6.70 1.99 -0.64
N GLU A 25 -6.72 1.57 -1.91
CA GLU A 25 -6.47 2.45 -3.05
C GLU A 25 -7.43 3.65 -3.09
N GLY A 26 -8.73 3.41 -2.86
CA GLY A 26 -9.73 4.47 -2.77
C GLY A 26 -9.53 5.43 -1.59
N LYS A 27 -8.89 4.98 -0.51
CA LYS A 27 -8.51 5.83 0.62
C LYS A 27 -7.25 6.64 0.38
N CYS A 28 -6.28 6.02 -0.28
CA CYS A 28 -5.01 6.64 -0.60
C CYS A 28 -5.02 7.46 -1.89
N GLN A 29 -6.18 7.90 -2.40
CA GLN A 29 -6.27 8.72 -3.60
C GLN A 29 -5.33 9.94 -3.52
N GLY A 30 -4.54 10.14 -4.58
CA GLY A 30 -3.53 11.21 -4.65
C GLY A 30 -2.19 10.87 -3.99
N ASN A 31 -2.02 9.66 -3.44
CA ASN A 31 -0.74 9.14 -2.98
C ASN A 31 -0.12 8.22 -4.03
N TYR A 32 1.20 8.29 -4.17
CA TYR A 32 1.97 7.43 -5.08
C TYR A 32 2.03 5.98 -4.58
N VAL A 33 2.03 5.78 -3.27
CA VAL A 33 2.22 4.49 -2.61
C VAL A 33 0.98 4.15 -1.81
N ILE A 34 0.43 2.97 -2.05
CA ILE A 34 -0.62 2.34 -1.24
C ILE A 34 -0.01 1.08 -0.63
N ALA A 35 -0.11 0.92 0.69
CA ALA A 35 0.51 -0.19 1.40
C ALA A 35 -0.48 -0.86 2.35
N LEU A 36 -0.56 -2.18 2.28
CA LEU A 36 -1.41 -3.01 3.14
C LEU A 36 -0.56 -3.94 3.99
N THR A 37 -0.95 -4.11 5.26
CA THR A 37 -0.29 -5.03 6.19
C THR A 37 -1.31 -5.58 7.20
N GLY A 38 -0.95 -6.67 7.88
CA GLY A 38 -1.78 -7.24 8.94
C GLY A 38 -3.15 -7.78 8.48
N GLY A 39 -3.44 -7.79 7.18
CA GLY A 39 -4.71 -8.26 6.63
C GLY A 39 -5.82 -7.21 6.61
N ASP A 40 -5.76 -6.19 7.47
CA ASP A 40 -6.82 -5.19 7.61
C ASP A 40 -6.33 -3.73 7.63
N GLN A 41 -5.03 -3.49 7.69
CA GLN A 41 -4.46 -2.15 7.85
C GLN A 41 -4.07 -1.54 6.51
N CYS A 42 -4.37 -0.25 6.36
CA CYS A 42 -4.09 0.56 5.17
C CYS A 42 -3.15 1.72 5.51
N TYR A 43 -2.17 1.93 4.64
CA TYR A 43 -1.17 2.98 4.74
C TYR A 43 -1.01 3.66 3.38
N CYS A 44 -0.77 4.97 3.39
CA CYS A 44 -0.52 5.76 2.20
C CYS A 44 0.85 6.41 2.26
N GLY A 45 1.51 6.62 1.12
CA GLY A 45 2.81 7.29 1.07
C GLY A 45 3.11 7.92 -0.27
N SER A 46 4.20 8.68 -0.33
CA SER A 46 4.57 9.43 -1.54
C SER A 46 5.91 8.99 -2.13
N ASN A 47 6.67 8.14 -1.43
CA ASN A 47 7.99 7.68 -1.86
C ASN A 47 8.16 6.20 -1.52
N LEU A 48 8.88 5.49 -2.39
CA LEU A 48 9.22 4.09 -2.19
C LEU A 48 10.62 3.84 -2.78
N ASP A 49 11.53 3.29 -1.98
CA ASP A 49 12.77 2.73 -2.51
C ASP A 49 12.51 1.30 -2.97
N GLN A 50 12.39 1.13 -4.29
CA GLN A 50 12.14 -0.18 -4.90
C GLN A 50 13.28 -1.18 -4.68
N SER A 51 14.49 -0.70 -4.36
CA SER A 51 15.66 -1.55 -4.07
C SER A 51 15.48 -2.37 -2.78
N ALA A 52 14.57 -1.94 -1.90
CA ALA A 52 14.24 -2.61 -0.65
C ALA A 52 13.20 -3.74 -0.80
N GLN A 53 12.80 -4.07 -2.03
CA GLN A 53 11.83 -5.14 -2.28
C GLN A 53 12.37 -6.49 -1.82
N VAL A 54 11.54 -7.22 -1.09
CA VAL A 54 11.83 -8.58 -0.63
C VAL A 54 10.93 -9.60 -1.35
N ASP A 55 11.20 -10.88 -1.08
CA ASP A 55 10.44 -12.00 -1.64
C ASP A 55 8.93 -11.89 -1.33
N SER A 56 8.10 -12.17 -2.32
CA SER A 56 6.64 -12.06 -2.22
C SER A 56 6.04 -13.01 -1.18
N SER A 57 6.74 -14.11 -0.87
CA SER A 57 6.32 -15.10 0.13
C SER A 57 6.13 -14.49 1.53
N ASN A 58 6.73 -13.33 1.82
CA ASN A 58 6.53 -12.62 3.08
C ASN A 58 5.22 -11.81 3.13
N CYS A 59 4.56 -11.63 1.99
CA CYS A 59 3.32 -10.87 1.85
C CYS A 59 2.22 -11.75 1.25
N GLU A 60 1.90 -12.88 1.87
CA GLU A 60 0.83 -13.80 1.41
C GLU A 60 -0.41 -13.76 2.31
N LEU A 61 -0.51 -12.79 3.22
CA LEU A 61 -1.64 -12.68 4.13
C LEU A 61 -2.88 -12.18 3.36
N PRO A 62 -3.96 -12.97 3.29
CA PRO A 62 -5.19 -12.54 2.64
C PRO A 62 -5.84 -11.37 3.39
N CYS A 63 -6.58 -10.54 2.65
CA CYS A 63 -7.30 -9.42 3.23
C CYS A 63 -8.49 -9.86 4.08
N SER A 64 -8.72 -9.16 5.20
CA SER A 64 -9.88 -9.33 6.06
C SER A 64 -11.16 -8.99 5.32
N GLY A 65 -12.08 -9.95 5.19
CA GLY A 65 -13.37 -9.76 4.51
C GLY A 65 -13.31 -9.80 2.98
N TYR A 66 -12.11 -9.78 2.36
CA TYR A 66 -11.92 -9.96 0.93
C TYR A 66 -10.70 -10.86 0.61
N PRO A 67 -10.73 -12.16 0.94
CA PRO A 67 -9.54 -13.03 0.94
C PRO A 67 -9.01 -13.40 -0.46
N SER A 68 -9.66 -12.94 -1.53
CA SER A 68 -9.11 -13.03 -2.90
C SER A 68 -7.97 -12.04 -3.12
N ASP A 69 -7.89 -10.99 -2.30
CA ASP A 69 -6.82 -10.01 -2.31
C ASP A 69 -5.78 -10.32 -1.23
N ILE A 70 -4.58 -9.79 -1.44
CA ILE A 70 -3.44 -9.94 -0.55
C ILE A 70 -3.15 -8.60 0.13
N CYS A 71 -3.08 -8.62 1.46
CA CYS A 71 -2.97 -7.48 2.36
C CYS A 71 -1.69 -7.52 3.22
N GLY A 72 -0.58 -7.89 2.60
CA GLY A 72 0.74 -7.86 3.24
C GLY A 72 1.07 -9.12 4.02
N GLY A 73 1.76 -8.95 5.13
CA GLY A 73 2.18 -10.02 6.04
C GLY A 73 2.47 -9.45 7.42
N ASP A 74 2.85 -10.30 8.37
CA ASP A 74 3.26 -9.86 9.71
C ASP A 74 4.60 -9.12 9.63
N GLY A 75 4.58 -7.80 9.82
CA GLY A 75 5.77 -6.96 9.67
C GLY A 75 6.18 -6.69 8.22
N TYR A 76 5.36 -7.05 7.24
CA TYR A 76 5.60 -6.79 5.81
C TYR A 76 4.42 -6.08 5.15
N TYR A 77 4.75 -5.14 4.26
CA TYR A 77 3.80 -4.40 3.45
C TYR A 77 3.68 -5.00 2.05
N MET A 78 2.45 -5.31 1.64
CA MET A 78 2.10 -5.42 0.23
C MET A 78 1.86 -4.02 -0.31
N VAL A 79 2.63 -3.62 -1.33
CA VAL A 79 2.62 -2.25 -1.86
C VAL A 79 2.07 -2.26 -3.28
N TYR A 80 1.15 -1.34 -3.54
CA TYR A 80 0.60 -1.00 -4.84
C TYR A 80 1.04 0.43 -5.16
N ILE A 81 1.41 0.68 -6.42
CA ILE A 81 1.89 1.99 -6.88
C ILE A 81 0.88 2.56 -7.85
N ASP A 82 0.46 3.80 -7.61
CA ASP A 82 -0.34 4.56 -8.57
C ASP A 82 0.59 5.36 -9.50
N ASP A 83 0.88 4.80 -10.68
CA ASP A 83 1.80 5.40 -11.66
C ASP A 83 1.27 6.71 -12.27
N SER A 84 -0.05 6.97 -12.14
CA SER A 84 -0.67 8.24 -12.51
C SER A 84 -0.17 9.38 -11.62
N ILE A 85 0.16 9.08 -10.36
CA ILE A 85 0.73 10.01 -9.39
C ILE A 85 2.27 9.96 -9.47
N THR A 86 2.85 10.48 -10.55
CA THR A 86 4.27 10.86 -10.49
C THR A 86 4.41 12.16 -9.69
N PRO A 87 5.49 12.39 -8.93
CA PRO A 87 5.75 13.70 -8.31
C PRO A 87 5.91 14.83 -9.35
N SER A 88 5.97 14.50 -10.64
CA SER A 88 5.89 15.44 -11.76
C SER A 88 4.46 15.69 -12.26
N SER A 89 3.48 14.85 -11.91
CA SER A 89 2.07 14.99 -12.32
C SER A 89 1.27 15.97 -11.44
N ILE A 90 1.75 16.30 -10.24
CA ILE A 90 1.10 17.28 -9.33
C ILE A 90 1.05 18.71 -9.90
N VAL A 91 1.74 19.00 -11.01
CA VAL A 91 1.63 20.28 -11.74
C VAL A 91 0.58 20.27 -12.85
N SER A 92 -0.16 19.18 -13.07
CA SER A 92 -1.10 19.12 -14.20
C SER A 92 -2.30 18.21 -13.93
N SER A 93 -3.16 18.57 -12.98
CA SER A 93 -4.53 18.07 -12.93
C SER A 93 -5.43 19.09 -12.24
N SER A 94 -5.52 20.28 -12.83
CA SER A 94 -6.65 21.18 -12.64
C SER A 94 -7.54 21.01 -13.86
N SER A 95 -8.71 20.38 -13.70
CA SER A 95 -9.80 20.41 -14.67
C SER A 95 -11.11 20.37 -13.92
#